data_AF-A0AA36JEC2-F1
#
_entry.id   AF-A0AA36JEC2-F1
#
_cell.length_a   1.000
_cell.length_b   1.000
_cell.length_c   1.000
_cell.angle_alpha   90.00
_cell.angle_beta   90.00
_cell.angle_gamma   90.00
#
_symmetry.space_group_name_H-M   'P 1'
#
loop_
_entity.id
_entity.type
_entity.pdbx_description
1 polymer ?
#
loop_
_entity_poly.entity_id
_entity_poly.type
_entity_poly.pdbx_seq_one_letter_code
_entity_poly.pdbx_strand_id
1 'polypeptide(L)'
;MMGAGGTGPGLPGLPGLPGLPGLPPLPVLPGMALLPGGLALPTAPCAMPGHVPVAAALLPGQEVLNFQLLQAGAPLTHDPYEDGSQEVHAKIKALQSRFKLDERLVRDLDVQMKRRAAAFDTFEEDLLELRELLAGARNPAGLLRIKIREMEEGKYRGTLTPDRDVEELAKKFNLDAQAAAKLAEVLSKREDRKKDLRQLQKHLELSNRPSSLVMLMLKDMRSGHPIRDPGYPPAVGSLAHKRGMKGNRRSRSRKRRRSSSSSPPVLRSPIRSNGAGPDPKKVAPGRNPRPQTLLERFG
;
A
#
# COMPACT_ATOMS: atom_id res chain seq x y z
N MET A 1 -13.15 43.72 -31.73
CA MET A 1 -14.53 43.24 -31.95
C MET A 1 -14.55 41.72 -31.87
N MET A 2 -15.63 41.17 -31.31
CA MET A 2 -15.96 39.75 -31.11
C MET A 2 -15.39 39.08 -29.86
N GLY A 3 -16.18 39.20 -28.78
CA GLY A 3 -16.12 38.34 -27.61
C GLY A 3 -16.99 37.09 -27.80
N ALA A 4 -16.58 36.00 -27.14
CA ALA A 4 -17.38 34.78 -27.01
C ALA A 4 -17.39 34.37 -25.53
N GLY A 5 -18.54 34.60 -24.88
CA GLY A 5 -18.80 34.15 -23.52
C GLY A 5 -19.11 32.66 -23.49
N GLY A 6 -18.31 31.90 -22.76
CA GLY A 6 -18.53 30.48 -22.50
C GLY A 6 -19.50 30.29 -21.33
N THR A 7 -20.73 29.92 -21.64
CA THR A 7 -21.73 29.43 -20.68
C THR A 7 -21.33 28.04 -20.18
N GLY A 8 -20.96 27.92 -18.90
CA GLY A 8 -20.67 26.63 -18.26
C GLY A 8 -21.94 25.79 -18.10
N PRO A 9 -21.87 24.45 -18.24
CA PRO A 9 -23.01 23.56 -18.04
C PRO A 9 -23.37 23.51 -16.55
N GLY A 10 -24.57 24.01 -16.24
CA GLY A 10 -25.18 23.91 -14.93
C GLY A 10 -25.34 22.47 -14.48
N LEU A 11 -24.95 22.20 -13.24
CA LEU A 11 -25.20 20.93 -12.56
C LEU A 11 -26.72 20.75 -12.38
N PRO A 12 -27.30 19.61 -12.77
CA PRO A 12 -28.70 19.32 -12.48
C PRO A 12 -28.91 19.24 -10.97
N GLY A 13 -29.82 20.09 -10.47
CA GLY A 13 -30.21 20.13 -9.07
C GLY A 13 -30.72 18.78 -8.59
N LEU A 14 -30.14 18.29 -7.50
CA LEU A 14 -30.64 17.13 -6.78
C LEU A 14 -31.97 17.51 -6.09
N PRO A 15 -33.10 16.88 -6.46
CA PRO A 15 -34.36 17.09 -5.77
C PRO A 15 -34.25 16.57 -4.33
N GLY A 16 -34.76 17.37 -3.40
CA GLY A 16 -34.63 17.19 -1.96
C GLY A 16 -35.02 15.80 -1.47
N LEU A 17 -34.22 15.28 -0.54
CA LEU A 17 -34.54 14.10 0.25
C LEU A 17 -35.47 14.52 1.40
N PRO A 18 -36.76 14.13 1.39
CA PRO A 18 -37.65 14.36 2.51
C PRO A 18 -37.39 13.33 3.60
N GLY A 19 -37.17 13.81 4.83
CA GLY A 19 -37.46 13.14 6.09
C GLY A 19 -36.97 11.70 6.25
N LEU A 20 -35.81 11.52 6.88
CA LEU A 20 -35.46 10.28 7.58
C LEU A 20 -35.80 10.45 9.09
N PRO A 21 -37.00 10.05 9.54
CA PRO A 21 -37.29 9.90 10.96
C PRO A 21 -36.66 8.59 11.47
N GLY A 22 -35.86 8.66 12.54
CA GLY A 22 -35.52 7.46 13.32
C GLY A 22 -34.05 7.09 13.47
N LEU A 23 -33.10 8.03 13.34
CA LEU A 23 -31.75 7.77 13.82
C LEU A 23 -31.70 7.90 15.36
N PRO A 24 -31.22 6.87 16.10
CA PRO A 24 -31.06 6.95 17.54
C PRO A 24 -30.04 8.03 17.91
N PRO A 25 -30.20 8.72 19.05
CA PRO A 25 -29.28 9.75 19.48
C PRO A 25 -27.89 9.15 19.70
N LEU A 26 -26.90 9.63 18.93
CA LEU A 26 -25.50 9.31 19.18
C LEU A 26 -25.07 9.96 20.50
N PRO A 27 -24.29 9.26 21.34
CA PRO A 27 -23.79 9.81 22.60
C PRO A 27 -22.94 11.05 22.31
N VAL A 28 -23.35 12.17 22.90
CA VAL A 28 -22.65 13.45 22.84
C VAL A 28 -21.28 13.27 23.49
N LEU A 29 -20.21 13.38 22.69
CA LEU A 29 -18.85 13.44 23.19
C LEU A 29 -18.67 14.78 23.93
N PRO A 30 -18.37 14.78 25.24
CA PRO A 30 -18.08 16.01 25.98
C PRO A 30 -16.76 16.59 25.46
N GLY A 31 -16.78 17.83 24.95
CA GLY A 31 -15.56 18.59 24.68
C GLY A 31 -15.48 19.36 23.36
N MET A 32 -16.47 19.28 22.46
CA MET A 32 -16.48 20.13 21.27
C MET A 32 -17.30 21.40 21.51
N ALA A 33 -16.63 22.44 22.00
CA ALA A 33 -17.16 23.78 22.06
C ALA A 33 -17.42 24.29 20.63
N LEU A 34 -18.70 24.53 20.31
CA LEU A 34 -19.12 25.27 19.11
C LEU A 34 -18.62 26.71 19.23
N LEU A 35 -17.75 27.14 18.32
CA LEU A 35 -17.39 28.54 18.12
C LEU A 35 -18.19 29.09 16.93
N PRO A 36 -19.09 30.08 17.13
CA PRO A 36 -19.76 30.74 16.02
C PRO A 36 -18.94 31.96 15.55
N GLY A 37 -18.54 31.94 14.28
CA GLY A 37 -18.35 33.12 13.43
C GLY A 37 -17.25 34.13 13.81
N GLY A 38 -16.16 34.17 13.03
CA GLY A 38 -15.26 35.33 13.03
C GLY A 38 -13.97 35.09 12.26
N LEU A 39 -13.81 35.77 11.13
CA LEU A 39 -12.56 35.92 10.41
C LEU A 39 -11.54 36.69 11.28
N ALA A 40 -10.36 36.12 11.52
CA ALA A 40 -9.10 36.86 11.76
C ALA A 40 -7.90 35.89 11.83
N LEU A 41 -7.01 35.94 10.85
CA LEU A 41 -5.55 35.88 11.11
C LEU A 41 -5.21 37.19 11.86
N PRO A 42 -4.24 37.27 12.80
CA PRO A 42 -2.88 36.71 12.66
C PRO A 42 -2.19 36.30 13.98
N THR A 43 -0.88 36.07 13.88
CA THR A 43 0.16 36.14 14.94
C THR A 43 0.22 35.05 16.02
N ALA A 44 1.36 34.35 16.00
CA ALA A 44 1.88 33.52 17.08
C ALA A 44 2.07 34.31 18.38
N PRO A 45 2.01 33.61 19.53
CA PRO A 45 3.12 33.72 20.46
C PRO A 45 3.62 32.35 20.96
N CYS A 46 4.89 32.40 21.33
CA CYS A 46 5.70 31.35 21.93
C CYS A 46 5.17 30.85 23.30
N ALA A 47 5.74 29.70 23.70
CA ALA A 47 5.97 29.24 25.07
C ALA A 47 4.78 28.67 25.87
N MET A 48 4.83 27.38 26.21
CA MET A 48 5.40 26.90 27.48
C MET A 48 5.32 25.36 27.62
N PRO A 49 6.19 24.75 28.45
CA PRO A 49 6.27 23.30 28.66
C PRO A 49 5.26 22.83 29.72
N GLY A 50 4.45 21.82 29.38
CA GLY A 50 3.52 21.15 30.27
C GLY A 50 4.15 19.92 30.91
N HIS A 51 4.63 20.10 32.13
CA HIS A 51 5.13 19.08 33.04
C HIS A 51 3.97 18.16 33.50
N VAL A 52 4.11 16.85 33.38
CA VAL A 52 3.18 15.87 33.99
C VAL A 52 3.65 15.54 35.41
N PRO A 53 2.79 15.67 36.44
CA PRO A 53 3.15 15.21 37.78
C PRO A 53 3.02 13.68 37.86
N VAL A 54 4.14 13.01 38.10
CA VAL A 54 4.15 11.62 38.58
C VAL A 54 3.80 11.66 40.07
N ALA A 55 2.67 11.06 40.43
CA ALA A 55 2.28 10.84 41.82
C ALA A 55 3.26 9.86 42.47
N ALA A 56 4.18 10.39 43.28
CA ALA A 56 5.06 9.63 44.15
C ALA A 56 4.30 9.20 45.40
N ALA A 57 4.11 7.88 45.56
CA ALA A 57 3.65 7.29 46.79
C ALA A 57 4.74 7.39 47.86
N LEU A 58 4.33 7.90 49.02
CA LEU A 58 5.12 8.23 50.19
C LEU A 58 5.45 6.94 50.98
N LEU A 59 6.74 6.62 51.11
CA LEU A 59 7.26 5.71 52.13
C LEU A 59 8.26 6.47 53.00
N PRO A 60 8.06 6.56 54.33
CA PRO A 60 9.03 7.15 55.23
C PRO A 60 9.94 6.05 55.80
N GLY A 61 11.25 6.26 55.71
CA GLY A 61 12.18 5.55 56.57
C GLY A 61 13.51 5.22 55.91
N GLN A 62 14.55 5.84 56.46
CA GLN A 62 15.96 5.44 56.40
C GLN A 62 16.71 5.74 55.10
N GLU A 63 17.94 6.24 55.11
CA GLU A 63 18.88 6.78 56.10
C GLU A 63 20.13 7.13 55.23
N VAL A 64 20.87 8.17 55.59
CA VAL A 64 22.28 8.46 55.27
C VAL A 64 22.86 8.42 53.83
N LEU A 65 23.26 9.61 53.39
CA LEU A 65 24.67 9.98 53.09
C LEU A 65 25.52 9.01 52.25
N ASN A 66 25.51 9.18 50.93
CA ASN A 66 26.70 9.28 50.03
C ASN A 66 26.29 8.99 48.56
N PHE A 67 25.93 10.03 47.81
CA PHE A 67 25.95 9.94 46.34
C PHE A 67 26.40 11.27 45.73
N GLN A 68 27.48 11.79 46.28
CA GLN A 68 28.29 12.85 45.71
C GLN A 68 29.60 12.17 45.32
N LEU A 69 30.03 12.35 44.07
CA LEU A 69 31.28 11.84 43.48
C LEU A 69 31.21 10.52 42.68
N LEU A 70 30.46 10.52 41.57
CA LEU A 70 30.93 9.84 40.36
C LEU A 70 30.54 10.65 39.11
N GLN A 71 31.14 11.83 38.98
CA GLN A 71 31.48 12.41 37.68
C GLN A 71 32.60 11.55 37.05
N ALA A 72 32.33 10.28 36.78
CA ALA A 72 33.12 9.53 35.83
C ALA A 72 32.58 9.93 34.47
N GLY A 73 33.29 10.86 33.82
CA GLY A 73 33.09 11.14 32.42
C GLY A 73 33.08 9.81 31.67
N ALA A 74 31.90 9.42 31.21
CA ALA A 74 31.82 8.41 30.18
C ALA A 74 32.69 8.95 29.05
N PRO A 75 33.81 8.28 28.71
CA PRO A 75 34.58 8.68 27.56
C PRO A 75 33.57 8.68 26.42
N LEU A 76 33.33 9.87 25.85
CA LEU A 76 32.71 10.00 24.54
C LEU A 76 33.45 8.96 23.72
N THR A 77 32.76 7.87 23.40
CA THR A 77 33.32 6.81 22.60
C THR A 77 33.81 7.52 21.37
N HIS A 78 35.13 7.60 21.29
CA HIS A 78 35.85 8.09 20.16
C HIS A 78 35.31 7.27 19.02
N ASP A 79 34.37 7.83 18.25
CA ASP A 79 33.98 7.24 16.98
C ASP A 79 35.31 7.14 16.24
N PRO A 80 35.81 5.93 15.96
CA PRO A 80 37.03 5.76 15.21
C PRO A 80 36.67 6.05 13.76
N TYR A 81 36.45 7.33 13.45
CA TYR A 81 36.76 7.86 12.13
C TYR A 81 38.28 7.86 12.06
N GLU A 82 38.84 6.66 11.93
CA GLU A 82 40.12 6.44 11.29
C GLU A 82 40.05 7.22 9.98
N ASP A 83 40.69 8.39 9.97
CA ASP A 83 40.85 9.30 8.84
C ASP A 83 41.82 8.69 7.82
N GLY A 84 41.69 7.38 7.59
CA GLY A 84 42.15 6.75 6.37
C GLY A 84 41.29 7.34 5.28
N SER A 85 41.90 8.17 4.44
CA SER A 85 41.32 8.77 3.24
C SER A 85 40.85 7.66 2.30
N GLN A 86 39.74 7.00 2.62
CA GLN A 86 39.19 5.96 1.80
C GLN A 86 38.70 6.64 0.53
N GLU A 87 39.25 6.18 -0.59
CA GLU A 87 38.88 6.71 -1.88
C GLU A 87 37.38 6.47 -2.11
N VAL A 88 36.62 7.57 -2.22
CA VAL A 88 35.18 7.52 -2.48
C VAL A 88 34.92 6.83 -3.82
N HIS A 89 33.95 5.92 -3.85
CA HIS A 89 33.63 5.16 -5.05
C HIS A 89 33.29 6.07 -6.25
N ALA A 90 33.82 5.76 -7.43
CA ALA A 90 33.68 6.60 -8.62
C ALA A 90 32.21 6.90 -9.01
N LYS A 91 31.32 5.92 -8.85
CA LYS A 91 29.88 6.11 -9.12
C LYS A 91 29.23 7.10 -8.14
N ILE A 92 29.69 7.17 -6.89
CA ILE A 92 29.20 8.12 -5.88
C ILE A 92 29.74 9.53 -6.19
N LYS A 93 31.00 9.65 -6.62
CA LYS A 93 31.56 10.93 -7.14
C LYS A 93 30.77 11.45 -8.34
N ALA A 94 30.34 10.59 -9.27
CA ALA A 94 29.49 11.00 -10.38
C ALA A 94 28.13 11.55 -9.92
N LEU A 95 27.58 10.97 -8.85
CA LEU A 95 26.36 11.43 -8.18
C LEU A 95 26.56 12.81 -7.54
N GLN A 96 27.70 13.00 -6.87
CA GLN A 96 28.12 14.30 -6.32
C GLN A 96 28.14 15.39 -7.40
N SER A 97 28.85 15.16 -8.51
CA SER A 97 28.96 16.15 -9.59
C SER A 97 27.61 16.47 -10.22
N ARG A 98 26.75 15.46 -10.40
CA ARG A 98 25.45 15.64 -11.05
C ARG A 98 24.47 16.49 -10.24
N PHE A 99 24.45 16.29 -8.92
CA PHE A 99 23.48 16.96 -8.04
C PHE A 99 24.09 18.05 -7.14
N LYS A 100 25.40 18.34 -7.32
CA LYS A 100 26.18 19.32 -6.54
C LYS A 100 26.07 19.07 -5.03
N LEU A 101 26.30 17.82 -4.64
CA LEU A 101 26.20 17.39 -3.24
C LEU A 101 27.45 17.83 -2.46
N ASP A 102 27.26 18.14 -1.18
CA ASP A 102 28.35 18.43 -0.25
C ASP A 102 29.23 17.20 -0.05
N GLU A 103 30.55 17.41 0.02
CA GLU A 103 31.54 16.34 0.15
C GLU A 103 31.32 15.51 1.42
N ARG A 104 30.83 16.15 2.49
CA ARG A 104 30.47 15.46 3.74
C ARG A 104 29.38 14.41 3.51
N LEU A 105 28.29 14.77 2.85
CA LEU A 105 27.19 13.84 2.54
C LEU A 105 27.63 12.68 1.63
N VAL A 106 28.59 12.96 0.74
CA VAL A 106 29.13 11.98 -0.20
C VAL A 106 29.98 10.93 0.54
N ARG A 107 30.77 11.37 1.53
CA ARG A 107 31.52 10.46 2.42
C ARG A 107 30.57 9.64 3.29
N ASP A 108 29.56 10.27 3.89
CA ASP A 108 28.55 9.58 4.70
C ASP A 108 27.83 8.51 3.88
N LEU A 109 27.44 8.84 2.63
CA LEU A 109 26.82 7.89 1.72
C LEU A 109 27.75 6.73 1.36
N ASP A 110 29.02 6.99 1.08
CA ASP A 110 30.01 5.96 0.74
C ASP A 110 30.21 4.98 1.91
N VAL A 111 30.29 5.48 3.14
CA VAL A 111 30.35 4.66 4.36
C VAL A 111 29.11 3.77 4.49
N GLN A 112 27.90 4.33 4.35
CA GLN A 112 26.67 3.55 4.44
C GLN A 112 26.55 2.51 3.33
N MET A 113 26.93 2.87 2.09
CA MET A 113 26.89 1.97 0.96
C MET A 113 27.88 0.81 1.09
N LYS A 114 29.10 1.07 1.60
CA LYS A 114 30.08 0.00 1.90
C LYS A 114 29.59 -0.92 3.01
N ARG A 115 29.04 -0.37 4.09
CA ARG A 115 28.47 -1.14 5.20
C ARG A 115 27.36 -2.05 4.72
N ARG A 116 26.50 -1.56 3.81
CA ARG A 116 25.41 -2.33 3.25
C ARG A 116 25.87 -3.33 2.20
N ALA A 117 26.83 -2.98 1.34
CA ALA A 117 27.43 -3.89 0.35
C ALA A 117 28.05 -5.13 1.03
N ALA A 118 28.64 -4.96 2.21
CA ALA A 118 29.16 -6.07 3.00
C ALA A 118 28.06 -7.03 3.51
N ALA A 119 26.82 -6.54 3.67
CA ALA A 119 25.68 -7.34 4.14
C ALA A 119 24.82 -7.91 2.99
N PHE A 120 24.68 -7.15 1.91
CA PHE A 120 23.82 -7.46 0.77
C PHE A 120 24.49 -6.95 -0.52
N ASP A 121 24.60 -7.78 -1.56
CA ASP A 121 25.14 -7.43 -2.90
C ASP A 121 24.20 -6.46 -3.69
N THR A 122 23.74 -5.37 -3.06
CA THR A 122 22.70 -4.44 -3.55
C THR A 122 23.23 -3.04 -3.88
N PHE A 123 24.55 -2.85 -3.84
CA PHE A 123 25.19 -1.55 -4.01
C PHE A 123 24.77 -0.82 -5.30
N GLU A 124 24.75 -1.52 -6.45
CA GLU A 124 24.42 -0.88 -7.73
C GLU A 124 22.94 -0.50 -7.85
N GLU A 125 22.06 -1.36 -7.31
CA GLU A 125 20.61 -1.17 -7.36
C GLU A 125 20.20 0.03 -6.50
N ASP A 126 20.70 0.09 -5.26
CA ASP A 126 20.43 1.20 -4.34
C ASP A 126 20.95 2.54 -4.91
N LEU A 127 22.11 2.53 -5.57
CA LEU A 127 22.68 3.73 -6.16
C LEU A 127 21.87 4.22 -7.37
N LEU A 128 21.37 3.29 -8.20
CA LEU A 128 20.51 3.61 -9.33
C LEU A 128 19.20 4.23 -8.84
N GLU A 129 18.59 3.66 -7.80
CA GLU A 129 17.36 4.19 -7.22
C GLU A 129 17.58 5.58 -6.60
N LEU A 130 18.64 5.77 -5.81
CA LEU A 130 18.97 7.10 -5.28
C LEU A 130 19.11 8.11 -6.41
N ARG A 131 19.72 7.73 -7.53
CA ARG A 131 19.86 8.59 -8.69
C ARG A 131 18.50 8.98 -9.29
N GLU A 132 17.52 8.07 -9.33
CA GLU A 132 16.17 8.36 -9.80
C GLU A 132 15.39 9.24 -8.80
N LEU A 133 15.45 8.92 -7.51
CA LEU A 133 14.80 9.68 -6.45
C LEU A 133 15.33 11.12 -6.38
N LEU A 134 16.64 11.31 -6.49
CA LEU A 134 17.27 12.64 -6.47
C LEU A 134 16.97 13.44 -7.73
N ALA A 135 16.74 12.79 -8.88
CA ALA A 135 16.35 13.47 -10.11
C ALA A 135 14.95 14.09 -10.04
N GLY A 136 14.03 13.49 -9.26
CA GLY A 136 12.68 14.02 -9.04
C GLY A 136 12.54 14.99 -7.87
N ALA A 137 13.56 15.13 -7.02
CA ALA A 137 13.46 15.88 -5.77
C ALA A 137 13.64 17.40 -5.98
N ARG A 138 12.81 18.22 -5.31
CA ARG A 138 12.98 19.69 -5.28
C ARG A 138 14.28 20.12 -4.58
N ASN A 139 14.74 19.34 -3.59
CA ASN A 139 15.99 19.55 -2.87
C ASN A 139 16.73 18.20 -2.73
N PRO A 140 17.66 17.86 -3.64
CA PRO A 140 18.33 16.56 -3.63
C PRO A 140 19.21 16.35 -2.41
N ALA A 141 19.97 17.36 -1.96
CA ALA A 141 20.85 17.23 -0.79
C ALA A 141 20.07 16.92 0.50
N GLY A 142 18.94 17.59 0.71
CA GLY A 142 18.06 17.33 1.85
C GLY A 142 17.46 15.92 1.83
N LEU A 143 16.99 15.47 0.67
CA LEU A 143 16.44 14.12 0.50
C LEU A 143 17.52 13.05 0.73
N LEU A 144 18.73 13.27 0.21
CA LEU A 144 19.83 12.33 0.39
C LEU A 144 20.19 12.15 1.87
N ARG A 145 20.24 13.24 2.65
CA ARG A 145 20.50 13.16 4.10
C ARG A 145 19.46 12.30 4.82
N ILE A 146 18.18 12.41 4.45
CA ILE A 146 17.13 11.55 5.00
C ILE A 146 17.39 10.08 4.62
N LYS A 147 17.78 9.80 3.37
CA LYS A 147 18.09 8.44 2.91
C LYS A 147 19.31 7.83 3.60
N ILE A 148 20.36 8.60 3.82
CA ILE A 148 21.53 8.17 4.60
C ILE A 148 21.10 7.79 6.02
N ARG A 149 20.28 8.62 6.67
CA ARG A 149 19.74 8.31 8.01
C ARG A 149 18.85 7.05 8.01
N GLU A 150 18.03 6.86 6.98
CA GLU A 150 17.27 5.62 6.83
C GLU A 150 18.21 4.40 6.70
N MET A 151 19.36 4.52 6.02
CA MET A 151 20.36 3.45 5.92
C MET A 151 21.02 3.15 7.26
N GLU A 152 21.38 4.19 8.02
CA GLU A 152 21.92 4.08 9.37
C GLU A 152 20.95 3.36 10.32
N GLU A 153 19.67 3.68 10.23
CA GLU A 153 18.60 3.06 11.01
C GLU A 153 18.21 1.66 10.49
N GLY A 154 18.80 1.20 9.37
CA GLY A 154 18.42 -0.04 8.70
C GLY A 154 16.99 -0.04 8.13
N LYS A 155 16.37 1.14 8.01
CA LYS A 155 15.03 1.33 7.43
C LYS A 155 15.05 1.56 5.93
N TYR A 156 16.20 1.94 5.37
CA TYR A 156 16.36 2.08 3.94
C TYR A 156 16.22 0.69 3.31
N ARG A 157 15.11 0.47 2.62
CA ARG A 157 14.85 -0.80 1.94
C ARG A 157 15.25 -0.77 0.47
N GLY A 158 15.74 0.37 -0.01
CA GLY A 158 15.83 0.64 -1.44
C GLY A 158 14.52 0.32 -2.19
N THR A 159 14.61 0.13 -3.50
CA THR A 159 13.64 -0.61 -4.31
C THR A 159 13.80 -2.07 -3.97
N LEU A 160 13.48 -2.45 -2.73
CA LEU A 160 12.84 -3.75 -2.54
C LEU A 160 11.53 -3.65 -3.31
N THR A 161 11.61 -3.93 -4.62
CA THR A 161 10.54 -4.64 -5.31
C THR A 161 9.98 -5.63 -4.29
N PRO A 162 8.67 -5.60 -4.00
CA PRO A 162 8.07 -6.54 -3.07
C PRO A 162 8.65 -7.92 -3.41
N ASP A 163 9.04 -8.69 -2.38
CA ASP A 163 9.62 -10.03 -2.56
C ASP A 163 8.96 -10.71 -3.77
N ARG A 164 9.74 -11.33 -4.67
CA ARG A 164 9.17 -11.91 -5.92
C ARG A 164 7.89 -12.71 -5.67
N ASP A 165 7.84 -13.47 -4.57
CA ASP A 165 6.67 -14.21 -4.12
C ASP A 165 5.45 -13.30 -3.79
N VAL A 166 5.66 -12.16 -3.13
CA VAL A 166 4.63 -11.14 -2.83
C VAL A 166 4.17 -10.44 -4.10
N GLU A 167 5.08 -10.14 -5.03
CA GLU A 167 4.72 -9.61 -6.34
C GLU A 167 3.87 -10.58 -7.16
N GLU A 168 4.23 -11.86 -7.17
CA GLU A 168 3.46 -12.91 -7.83
C GLU A 168 2.06 -13.03 -7.23
N LEU A 169 1.95 -12.96 -5.89
CA LEU A 169 0.66 -12.89 -5.19
C LEU A 169 -0.13 -11.64 -5.57
N ALA A 170 0.52 -10.48 -5.61
CA ALA A 170 -0.12 -9.22 -5.97
C ALA A 170 -0.67 -9.27 -7.41
N LYS A 171 0.10 -9.80 -8.36
CA LYS A 171 -0.33 -9.99 -9.74
C LYS A 171 -1.44 -11.05 -9.85
N LYS A 172 -1.32 -12.18 -9.15
CA LYS A 172 -2.28 -13.30 -9.21
C LYS A 172 -3.66 -12.92 -8.67
N PHE A 173 -3.71 -12.12 -7.60
CA PHE A 173 -4.96 -11.74 -6.93
C PHE A 173 -5.36 -10.29 -7.18
N ASN A 174 -4.63 -9.54 -8.02
CA ASN A 174 -4.80 -8.10 -8.25
C ASN A 174 -4.81 -7.33 -6.92
N LEU A 175 -3.79 -7.53 -6.08
CA LEU A 175 -3.64 -6.76 -4.86
C LEU A 175 -3.28 -5.31 -5.20
N ASP A 176 -3.96 -4.37 -4.55
CA ASP A 176 -3.57 -2.97 -4.56
C ASP A 176 -2.11 -2.77 -4.11
N ALA A 177 -1.45 -1.77 -4.68
CA ALA A 177 -0.04 -1.46 -4.42
C ALA A 177 0.22 -1.21 -2.93
N GLN A 178 -0.71 -0.54 -2.23
CA GLN A 178 -0.57 -0.26 -0.80
C GLN A 178 -0.63 -1.54 0.04
N ALA A 179 -1.52 -2.48 -0.33
CA ALA A 179 -1.64 -3.76 0.35
C ALA A 179 -0.41 -4.64 0.13
N ALA A 180 0.13 -4.69 -1.10
CA ALA A 180 1.33 -5.43 -1.44
C ALA A 180 2.57 -4.90 -0.70
N ALA A 181 2.76 -3.58 -0.66
CA ALA A 181 3.88 -2.95 0.04
C ALA A 181 3.84 -3.24 1.55
N LYS A 182 2.68 -3.09 2.19
CA LYS A 182 2.51 -3.41 3.62
C LYS A 182 2.68 -4.91 3.90
N LEU A 183 2.27 -5.78 2.98
CA LEU A 183 2.47 -7.22 3.11
C LEU A 183 3.95 -7.59 3.06
N ALA A 184 4.72 -7.03 2.12
CA ALA A 184 6.18 -7.21 2.06
C ALA A 184 6.86 -6.69 3.35
N GLU A 185 6.39 -5.55 3.88
CA GLU A 185 6.92 -5.01 5.14
C GLU A 185 6.71 -5.96 6.32
N VAL A 186 5.49 -6.49 6.48
CA VAL A 186 5.18 -7.39 7.61
C VAL A 186 5.89 -8.75 7.45
N LEU A 187 5.95 -9.29 6.23
CA LEU A 187 6.60 -10.58 5.98
C LEU A 187 8.12 -10.54 6.21
N SER A 188 8.77 -9.42 5.93
CA SER A 188 10.21 -9.26 6.18
C SER A 188 10.60 -9.33 7.67
N LYS A 189 9.63 -9.12 8.58
CA LYS A 189 9.84 -9.16 10.03
C LYS A 189 9.62 -10.56 10.62
N ARG A 190 9.17 -11.54 9.83
CA ARG A 190 8.82 -12.89 10.30
C ARG A 190 9.77 -13.94 9.74
N GLU A 191 10.08 -14.92 10.56
CA GLU A 191 10.96 -16.04 10.19
C GLU A 191 10.26 -17.02 9.21
N ASP A 192 8.95 -17.23 9.39
CA ASP A 192 8.16 -18.24 8.66
C ASP A 192 7.50 -17.70 7.36
N ARG A 193 8.19 -16.83 6.62
CA ARG A 193 7.66 -16.13 5.43
C ARG A 193 6.95 -17.05 4.43
N LYS A 194 7.56 -18.18 4.06
CA LYS A 194 7.03 -19.11 3.05
C LYS A 194 5.73 -19.80 3.51
N LYS A 195 5.58 -20.06 4.81
CA LYS A 195 4.37 -20.69 5.37
C LYS A 195 3.21 -19.70 5.36
N ASP A 196 3.47 -18.47 5.81
CA ASP A 196 2.48 -17.39 5.82
C ASP A 196 1.96 -17.08 4.41
N LEU A 197 2.85 -17.01 3.42
CA LEU A 197 2.46 -16.80 2.00
C LEU A 197 1.52 -17.89 1.49
N ARG A 198 1.78 -19.15 1.82
CA ARG A 198 0.90 -20.29 1.44
C ARG A 198 -0.46 -20.18 2.11
N GLN A 199 -0.51 -19.79 3.38
CA GLN A 199 -1.77 -19.64 4.11
C GLN A 199 -2.58 -18.44 3.60
N LEU A 200 -1.94 -17.29 3.39
CA LEU A 200 -2.53 -16.13 2.72
C LEU A 200 -3.11 -16.51 1.37
N GLN A 201 -2.38 -17.28 0.56
CA GLN A 201 -2.88 -17.72 -0.73
C GLN A 201 -4.21 -18.50 -0.61
N LYS A 202 -4.32 -19.42 0.37
CA LYS A 202 -5.58 -20.15 0.61
C LYS A 202 -6.75 -19.20 0.91
N HIS A 203 -6.53 -18.18 1.74
CA HIS A 203 -7.54 -17.17 2.06
C HIS A 203 -7.93 -16.32 0.85
N LEU A 204 -6.95 -15.87 0.07
CA LEU A 204 -7.19 -15.02 -1.10
C LEU A 204 -7.92 -15.78 -2.22
N GLU A 205 -7.73 -17.09 -2.34
CA GLU A 205 -8.47 -17.92 -3.30
C GLU A 205 -9.97 -18.00 -2.98
N LEU A 206 -10.34 -17.88 -1.70
CA LEU A 206 -11.72 -17.96 -1.22
C LEU A 206 -12.43 -16.60 -1.17
N SER A 207 -11.69 -15.50 -1.18
CA SER A 207 -12.24 -14.14 -1.07
C SER A 207 -12.54 -13.50 -2.43
N ASN A 208 -13.50 -12.58 -2.45
CA ASN A 208 -13.80 -11.71 -3.59
C ASN A 208 -13.17 -10.31 -3.45
N ARG A 209 -12.58 -9.99 -2.28
CA ARG A 209 -11.93 -8.71 -1.98
C ARG A 209 -10.55 -8.96 -1.35
N PRO A 210 -9.57 -9.40 -2.14
CA PRO A 210 -8.29 -9.88 -1.62
C PRO A 210 -7.50 -8.78 -0.89
N SER A 211 -7.44 -7.55 -1.42
CA SER A 211 -6.71 -6.45 -0.77
C SER A 211 -7.27 -6.08 0.63
N SER A 212 -8.59 -5.99 0.78
CA SER A 212 -9.21 -5.72 2.08
C SER A 212 -8.95 -6.85 3.08
N LEU A 213 -8.96 -8.10 2.61
CA LEU A 213 -8.66 -9.25 3.46
C LEU A 213 -7.21 -9.27 3.93
N VAL A 214 -6.25 -9.01 3.02
CA VAL A 214 -4.83 -8.87 3.40
C VAL A 214 -4.71 -7.82 4.51
N MET A 215 -5.30 -6.64 4.34
CA MET A 215 -5.23 -5.56 5.33
C MET A 215 -5.77 -5.96 6.72
N LEU A 216 -6.83 -6.77 6.79
CA LEU A 216 -7.32 -7.31 8.06
C LEU A 216 -6.31 -8.28 8.69
N MET A 217 -5.76 -9.19 7.89
CA MET A 217 -4.79 -10.19 8.36
C MET A 217 -3.44 -9.60 8.76
N LEU A 218 -3.03 -8.48 8.15
CA LEU A 218 -1.80 -7.77 8.52
C LEU A 218 -1.82 -7.32 9.99
N LYS A 219 -3.00 -7.07 10.57
CA LYS A 219 -3.12 -6.75 12.00
C LYS A 219 -2.65 -7.92 12.87
N ASP A 220 -3.11 -9.13 12.55
CA ASP A 220 -2.77 -10.35 13.30
C ASP A 220 -1.32 -10.80 13.05
N MET A 221 -0.83 -10.61 11.83
CA MET A 221 0.57 -10.91 11.51
C MET A 221 1.55 -9.98 12.25
N ARG A 222 1.18 -8.70 12.42
CA ARG A 222 1.98 -7.72 13.18
C ARG A 222 2.01 -8.03 14.68
N SER A 223 0.94 -8.59 15.24
CA SER A 223 0.93 -9.06 16.63
C SER A 223 1.64 -10.42 16.80
N GLY A 224 2.18 -10.99 15.72
CA GLY A 224 2.90 -12.25 15.76
C GLY A 224 2.01 -13.49 15.70
N HIS A 225 0.68 -13.36 15.55
CA HIS A 225 -0.20 -14.53 15.49
C HIS A 225 -0.06 -15.29 14.15
N PRO A 226 0.06 -16.62 14.17
CA PRO A 226 0.11 -17.41 12.94
C PRO A 226 -1.21 -17.30 12.19
N ILE A 227 -1.15 -17.33 10.86
CA ILE A 227 -2.35 -17.30 10.03
C ILE A 227 -3.08 -18.65 10.18
N ARG A 228 -4.34 -18.59 10.60
CA ARG A 228 -5.20 -19.79 10.75
C ARG A 228 -5.67 -20.29 9.38
N ASP A 229 -5.99 -21.56 9.23
CA ASP A 229 -6.58 -22.03 7.97
C ASP A 229 -8.00 -21.44 7.75
N PRO A 230 -8.41 -21.18 6.50
CA PRO A 230 -9.72 -20.61 6.19
C PRO A 230 -10.86 -21.59 6.55
N GLY A 231 -11.68 -21.21 7.53
CA GLY A 231 -12.87 -21.96 7.93
C GLY A 231 -14.18 -21.54 7.22
N TYR A 232 -14.10 -20.72 6.17
CA TYR A 232 -15.28 -20.17 5.49
C TYR A 232 -15.42 -20.71 4.06
N PRO A 233 -16.67 -20.85 3.55
CA PRO A 233 -16.90 -21.33 2.20
C PRO A 233 -16.42 -20.32 1.13
N PRO A 234 -16.12 -20.76 -0.11
CA PRO A 234 -15.72 -19.87 -1.19
C PRO A 234 -16.78 -18.79 -1.47
N ALA A 235 -16.38 -17.51 -1.39
CA ALA A 235 -17.28 -16.40 -1.68
C ALA A 235 -17.71 -16.40 -3.15
N VAL A 236 -18.94 -15.96 -3.44
CA VAL A 236 -19.44 -15.83 -4.82
C VAL A 236 -18.53 -14.86 -5.59
N GLY A 237 -18.00 -15.34 -6.71
CA GLY A 237 -17.08 -14.57 -7.57
C GLY A 237 -15.60 -14.68 -7.22
N SER A 238 -15.24 -15.36 -6.12
CA SER A 238 -13.85 -15.71 -5.78
C SER A 238 -13.19 -16.58 -6.85
N LEU A 239 -11.86 -16.66 -6.82
CA LEU A 239 -11.09 -17.52 -7.72
C LEU A 239 -11.49 -19.00 -7.57
N ALA A 240 -11.67 -19.47 -6.35
CA ALA A 240 -12.14 -20.82 -6.06
C ALA A 240 -13.55 -21.08 -6.61
N HIS A 241 -14.48 -20.14 -6.42
CA HIS A 241 -15.85 -20.23 -6.97
C HIS A 241 -15.84 -20.28 -8.52
N LYS A 242 -15.03 -19.42 -9.16
CA LYS A 242 -14.86 -19.40 -10.63
C LYS A 242 -14.26 -20.72 -11.14
N ARG A 243 -13.30 -21.30 -10.42
CA ARG A 243 -12.68 -22.59 -10.77
C ARG A 243 -13.68 -23.74 -10.69
N GLY A 244 -14.50 -23.80 -9.63
CA GLY A 244 -15.56 -24.81 -9.48
C GLY A 244 -16.61 -24.75 -10.60
N MET A 245 -17.04 -23.53 -10.98
CA MET A 245 -18.00 -23.32 -12.06
C MET A 245 -17.48 -23.78 -13.43
N LYS A 246 -16.19 -23.55 -13.72
CA LYS A 246 -15.57 -23.96 -14.99
C LYS A 246 -15.48 -25.48 -15.11
N GLY A 247 -15.18 -26.19 -14.02
CA GLY A 247 -15.16 -27.65 -13.98
C GLY A 247 -16.52 -28.26 -14.34
N ASN A 248 -17.60 -27.73 -13.74
CA ASN A 248 -18.96 -28.25 -13.96
C ASN A 248 -19.51 -27.99 -15.37
N ARG A 249 -19.11 -26.88 -16.01
CA ARG A 249 -19.48 -26.64 -17.41
C ARG A 249 -18.80 -27.62 -18.37
N ARG A 250 -17.55 -27.99 -18.11
CA ARG A 250 -16.79 -28.91 -18.99
C ARG A 250 -17.35 -30.34 -18.93
N SER A 251 -17.74 -30.83 -17.75
CA SER A 251 -18.35 -32.15 -17.59
C SER A 251 -19.72 -32.25 -18.26
N ARG A 252 -20.56 -31.20 -18.15
CA ARG A 252 -21.86 -31.16 -18.84
C ARG A 252 -21.74 -31.17 -20.37
N SER A 253 -20.72 -30.50 -20.95
CA SER A 253 -20.54 -30.51 -22.42
C SER A 253 -20.09 -31.87 -22.97
N ARG A 254 -19.23 -32.61 -22.24
CA ARG A 254 -18.79 -33.94 -22.66
C ARG A 254 -19.93 -34.96 -22.64
N LYS A 255 -20.87 -34.83 -21.69
CA LYS A 255 -22.01 -35.76 -21.60
C LYS A 255 -22.98 -35.59 -22.79
N ARG A 256 -23.22 -34.36 -23.25
CA ARG A 256 -24.07 -34.11 -24.44
C ARG A 256 -23.51 -34.68 -25.74
N ARG A 257 -22.19 -34.76 -25.91
CA ARG A 257 -21.58 -35.33 -27.12
C ARG A 257 -21.66 -36.86 -27.16
N ARG A 258 -21.60 -37.54 -26.01
CA ARG A 258 -21.75 -39.01 -25.96
C ARG A 258 -23.19 -39.49 -26.13
N SER A 259 -24.19 -38.68 -25.80
CA SER A 259 -25.60 -39.01 -26.04
C SER A 259 -26.09 -38.65 -27.45
N SER A 260 -25.32 -37.87 -28.22
CA SER A 260 -25.69 -37.44 -29.58
C SER A 260 -25.22 -38.40 -30.67
N SER A 261 -24.40 -39.41 -30.36
CA SER A 261 -23.99 -40.46 -31.30
C SER A 261 -24.86 -41.72 -31.20
N SER A 262 -25.94 -41.69 -30.40
CA SER A 262 -26.90 -42.79 -30.27
C SER A 262 -28.32 -42.34 -30.60
N SER A 263 -28.46 -41.44 -31.57
CA SER A 263 -29.72 -41.29 -32.28
C SER A 263 -29.64 -42.14 -33.55
N PRO A 264 -30.52 -43.15 -33.72
CA PRO A 264 -30.61 -43.91 -34.97
C PRO A 264 -30.98 -42.97 -36.13
N PRO A 265 -30.63 -43.32 -37.39
CA PRO A 265 -30.93 -42.49 -38.55
C PRO A 265 -32.45 -42.31 -38.71
N VAL A 266 -32.96 -41.15 -38.28
CA VAL A 266 -34.36 -40.78 -38.53
C VAL A 266 -34.45 -40.34 -39.99
N LEU A 267 -35.14 -41.17 -40.78
CA LEU A 267 -35.55 -40.88 -42.15
C LEU A 267 -36.33 -39.54 -42.15
N ARG A 268 -35.76 -38.55 -42.84
CA ARG A 268 -36.35 -37.24 -43.06
C ARG A 268 -37.51 -37.37 -44.06
N SER A 269 -38.74 -37.22 -43.57
CA SER A 269 -39.87 -36.80 -44.40
C SER A 269 -39.83 -35.28 -44.60
N PRO A 270 -39.99 -34.76 -45.84
CA PRO A 270 -40.04 -33.33 -46.09
C PRO A 270 -41.47 -32.84 -45.88
N ILE A 271 -41.76 -32.23 -44.74
CA ILE A 271 -43.03 -31.53 -44.52
C ILE A 271 -42.74 -30.04 -44.37
N ARG A 272 -43.09 -29.33 -45.45
CA ARG A 272 -43.42 -27.91 -45.49
C ARG A 272 -44.39 -27.57 -44.35
N SER A 273 -44.09 -26.54 -43.58
CA SER A 273 -45.11 -25.60 -43.15
C SER A 273 -44.48 -24.26 -42.79
N ASN A 274 -44.93 -23.25 -43.50
CA ASN A 274 -44.78 -21.83 -43.23
C ASN A 274 -45.07 -21.51 -41.76
N GLY A 275 -44.18 -20.75 -41.15
CA GLY A 275 -44.35 -20.22 -39.80
C GLY A 275 -43.42 -19.04 -39.59
N ALA A 276 -43.68 -17.96 -40.33
CA ALA A 276 -43.06 -16.66 -40.11
C ALA A 276 -43.46 -16.13 -38.72
N GLY A 277 -42.60 -16.37 -37.74
CA GLY A 277 -42.66 -15.74 -36.42
C GLY A 277 -41.71 -14.53 -36.38
N PRO A 278 -42.12 -13.37 -35.86
CA PRO A 278 -41.30 -12.17 -35.86
C PRO A 278 -40.10 -12.31 -34.94
N ASP A 279 -38.94 -11.92 -35.47
CA ASP A 279 -37.65 -11.87 -34.79
C ASP A 279 -37.72 -11.06 -33.48
N PRO A 280 -37.37 -11.66 -32.32
CA PRO A 280 -37.10 -10.88 -31.13
C PRO A 280 -35.79 -10.11 -31.36
N LYS A 281 -35.95 -8.82 -31.65
CA LYS A 281 -34.87 -7.82 -31.75
C LYS A 281 -33.81 -8.08 -30.67
N LYS A 282 -32.63 -8.52 -31.11
CA LYS A 282 -31.38 -8.45 -30.36
C LYS A 282 -31.18 -7.01 -29.90
N VAL A 283 -31.53 -6.73 -28.64
CA VAL A 283 -31.07 -5.52 -27.96
C VAL A 283 -29.58 -5.69 -27.74
N ALA A 284 -28.78 -4.94 -28.50
CA ALA A 284 -27.34 -4.87 -28.32
C ALA A 284 -27.06 -4.35 -26.90
N PRO A 285 -26.11 -4.95 -26.14
CA PRO A 285 -25.69 -4.38 -24.88
C PRO A 285 -25.07 -3.01 -25.15
N GLY A 286 -25.72 -1.97 -24.61
CA GLY A 286 -25.25 -0.60 -24.67
C GLY A 286 -23.78 -0.54 -24.24
N ARG A 287 -22.93 -0.06 -25.15
CA ARG A 287 -21.56 0.34 -24.82
C ARG A 287 -21.67 1.55 -23.90
N ASN A 288 -21.37 1.37 -22.62
CA ASN A 288 -21.15 2.49 -21.72
C ASN A 288 -20.05 3.39 -22.33
N PRO A 289 -20.27 4.71 -22.45
CA PRO A 289 -19.23 5.63 -22.90
C PRO A 289 -18.04 5.55 -21.93
N ARG A 290 -16.83 5.50 -22.48
CA ARG A 290 -15.60 5.56 -21.66
C ARG A 290 -15.59 6.90 -20.91
N PRO A 291 -15.26 6.91 -19.61
CA PRO A 291 -15.01 8.17 -18.92
C PRO A 291 -13.85 8.87 -19.62
N GLN A 292 -14.11 10.06 -20.16
CA GLN A 292 -13.07 10.93 -20.71
C GLN A 292 -12.08 11.25 -19.59
N THR A 293 -10.80 11.05 -19.87
CA THR A 293 -9.74 11.42 -18.94
C THR A 293 -9.61 12.94 -18.94
N LEU A 294 -9.28 13.50 -17.78
CA LEU A 294 -9.13 14.95 -17.55
C LEU A 294 -8.10 15.63 -18.49
N LEU A 295 -7.30 14.83 -19.21
CA LEU A 295 -6.28 15.29 -20.15
C LEU A 295 -6.86 15.72 -21.51
N GLU A 296 -8.05 15.27 -21.90
CA GLU A 296 -8.69 15.63 -23.18
C GLU A 296 -9.52 16.93 -23.10
N ARG A 297 -9.69 17.51 -21.90
CA ARG A 297 -10.55 18.69 -21.69
C ARG A 297 -9.84 20.04 -21.78
N PHE A 298 -8.51 20.05 -21.96
CA PHE A 298 -7.69 21.26 -21.97
C PHE A 298 -6.67 21.28 -23.13
N GLY A 299 -7.10 20.82 -24.31
CA GLY A 299 -6.46 21.12 -25.58
C GLY A 299 -7.17 22.28 -26.26
#